data_AF-A0A7K4SI80-F1
#
_entry.id   AF-A0A7K4SI80-F1
#
_cell.length_a   1.000
_cell.length_b   1.000
_cell.length_c   1.000
_cell.angle_alpha   90.00
_cell.angle_beta   90.00
_cell.angle_gamma   90.00
#
_symmetry.space_group_name_H-M   'P 1'
#
loop_
_entity.id
_entity.type
_entity.pdbx_description
1 polymer ?
#
loop_
_entity_poly.entity_id
_entity_poly.type
_entity_poly.pdbx_seq_one_letter_code
_entity_poly.pdbx_strand_id
1 'polypeptide(L)' 'APRPPTLNGSLWVVAGEPLLLSCSAHAQPLPIVSLARGRRLVAMAAYEPRVTLALGAA' A
#
# COMPACT_ATOMS: atom_id res chain seq x y z
N ALA A 1 -10.74 0.67 -18.73
CA ALA A 1 -9.41 0.37 -18.18
C ALA A 1 -9.48 0.41 -16.66
N PRO A 2 -8.77 -0.47 -15.92
CA PRO A 2 -8.74 -0.39 -14.46
C PRO A 2 -8.13 0.94 -14.02
N ARG A 3 -8.73 1.59 -13.03
CA ARG A 3 -8.19 2.84 -12.47
C ARG A 3 -6.89 2.51 -11.72
N PRO A 4 -5.83 3.33 -11.86
CA PRO A 4 -4.62 3.15 -11.06
C PRO A 4 -4.94 3.16 -9.56
N PRO A 5 -4.22 2.37 -8.75
CA PRO A 5 -4.37 2.43 -7.31
C PRO A 5 -3.91 3.79 -6.77
N THR A 6 -4.48 4.21 -5.65
CA THR A 6 -4.09 5.41 -4.93
C THR A 6 -3.31 5.03 -3.68
N LEU A 7 -2.07 5.53 -3.56
CA LEU A 7 -1.23 5.39 -2.38
C LEU A 7 -1.23 6.70 -1.59
N ASN A 8 -1.55 6.65 -0.30
CA ASN A 8 -1.53 7.81 0.61
C ASN A 8 -0.11 8.25 1.05
N GLY A 9 0.91 8.01 0.22
CA GLY A 9 2.31 8.17 0.63
C GLY A 9 2.76 9.63 0.63
N SER A 10 3.57 10.00 1.62
CA SER A 10 4.42 11.19 1.56
C SER A 10 5.61 10.93 0.62
N LEU A 11 6.00 11.93 -0.17
CA LEU A 11 7.14 11.82 -1.09
C LEU A 11 8.48 11.64 -0.35
N TRP A 12 8.51 12.04 0.92
CA TRP A 12 9.66 11.99 1.83
C TRP A 12 9.22 11.48 3.20
N VAL A 13 10.10 10.73 3.86
CA VAL A 13 9.91 10.21 5.21
C VAL A 13 11.14 10.55 6.04
N VAL A 14 10.96 10.77 7.34
CA VAL A 14 12.06 11.03 8.26
C VAL A 14 12.59 9.69 8.79
N ALA A 15 13.91 9.52 8.79
CA ALA A 15 14.52 8.32 9.34
C ALA A 15 14.22 8.22 10.86
N GLY A 16 13.74 7.06 11.29
CA GLY A 16 13.36 6.81 12.69
C GLY A 16 11.90 7.14 13.03
N GLU A 17 11.16 7.84 12.17
CA GLU A 17 9.74 8.11 12.40
C GLU A 17 8.85 6.96 11.90
N PRO A 18 7.75 6.64 12.62
CA PRO A 18 6.79 5.64 12.18
C PRO A 18 6.05 6.10 10.92
N LEU A 19 5.72 5.15 10.04
CA LEU A 19 5.02 5.42 8.79
C LEU A 19 3.78 4.53 8.64
N LEU A 20 2.68 5.13 8.21
CA LEU A 20 1.46 4.43 7.84
C LEU A 20 1.15 4.61 6.35
N LEU A 21 1.30 3.55 5.58
CA LEU A 21 0.94 3.51 4.16
C LEU A 21 -0.38 2.78 3.95
N SER A 22 -1.20 3.26 3.03
CA SER A 22 -2.45 2.68 2.60
C SER A 22 -2.57 2.82 1.08
N CYS A 23 -2.72 1.68 0.42
CA CYS A 23 -2.95 1.58 -1.01
C CYS A 23 -4.39 1.10 -1.23
N SER A 24 -5.15 1.80 -2.08
CA SER A 24 -6.51 1.40 -2.44
C SER A 24 -6.70 1.32 -3.94
N ALA A 25 -7.48 0.33 -4.36
CA ALA A 25 -7.90 0.12 -5.74
C ALA A 25 -9.38 -0.26 -5.75
N HIS A 26 -10.15 0.36 -6.65
CA HIS A 26 -11.55 0.03 -6.86
C HIS A 26 -11.70 -0.68 -8.21
N ALA A 27 -12.12 -1.95 -8.15
CA ALA A 27 -12.36 -2.80 -9.31
C ALA A 27 -13.56 -3.71 -9.03
N GLN A 28 -14.20 -4.19 -10.11
CA GLN A 28 -15.21 -5.24 -10.07
C GLN A 28 -14.80 -6.31 -11.09
N PRO A 29 -14.52 -7.56 -10.67
CA PRO A 29 -14.59 -8.10 -9.30
C PRO A 29 -13.58 -7.50 -8.31
N LEU A 30 -13.72 -7.82 -7.02
CA LEU A 30 -12.83 -7.35 -5.95
C LEU A 30 -11.35 -7.69 -6.28
N PRO A 31 -10.43 -6.71 -6.14
CA PRO A 31 -9.05 -6.88 -6.59
C PRO A 31 -8.19 -7.61 -5.55
N ILE A 32 -6.99 -8.00 -5.99
CA ILE A 32 -5.86 -8.30 -5.12
C ILE A 32 -4.96 -7.06 -5.11
N VAL A 33 -4.70 -6.49 -3.94
CA VAL A 33 -3.87 -5.28 -3.77
C VAL A 33 -2.59 -5.64 -3.06
N SER A 34 -1.45 -5.19 -3.58
CA SER A 34 -0.13 -5.45 -3.01
C SER A 34 0.70 -4.17 -2.85
N LEU A 35 1.51 -4.14 -1.80
CA LEU A 35 2.54 -3.13 -1.55
C LEU A 35 3.91 -3.79 -1.66
N ALA A 36 4.80 -3.19 -2.45
CA ALA A 36 6.18 -3.65 -2.63
C ALA A 36 7.19 -2.53 -2.37
N ARG A 37 8.32 -2.89 -1.76
CA ARG A 37 9.51 -2.04 -1.63
C ARG A 37 10.59 -2.60 -2.56
N GLY A 38 10.82 -1.92 -3.69
CA GLY A 38 11.66 -2.47 -4.76
C GLY A 38 11.07 -3.77 -5.28
N ARG A 39 11.81 -4.89 -5.13
CA ARG A 39 11.36 -6.24 -5.55
C ARG A 39 10.75 -7.08 -4.42
N ARG A 40 10.63 -6.53 -3.20
CA ARG A 40 10.13 -7.25 -2.02
C ARG A 40 8.68 -6.88 -1.74
N LEU A 41 7.80 -7.87 -1.72
CA LEU A 41 6.42 -7.72 -1.23
C LEU A 41 6.44 -7.47 0.29
N VAL A 42 5.71 -6.46 0.75
CA VAL A 42 5.67 -6.05 2.18
C VAL A 42 4.27 -6.11 2.78
N ALA A 43 3.21 -6.00 1.97
CA ALA A 43 1.84 -6.26 2.39
C ALA A 43 0.96 -6.68 1.21
N MET A 44 -0.11 -7.42 1.46
CA MET A 44 -1.06 -7.90 0.47
C MET A 44 -2.44 -8.02 1.11
N ALA A 45 -3.48 -7.69 0.35
CA ALA A 45 -4.87 -8.02 0.67
C ALA A 45 -5.52 -8.66 -0.57
N ALA A 46 -6.19 -9.80 -0.39
CA ALA A 46 -6.80 -10.56 -1.48
C ALA A 46 -8.31 -10.39 -1.44
N TYR A 47 -8.90 -10.05 -2.59
CA TYR A 47 -10.32 -9.74 -2.72
C TYR A 47 -10.78 -8.63 -1.78
N GLU A 48 -9.90 -7.64 -1.58
CA GLU A 48 -10.15 -6.48 -0.74
C GLU A 48 -9.71 -5.21 -1.49
N PRO A 49 -10.42 -4.09 -1.34
CA PRO A 49 -10.11 -2.88 -2.09
C PRO A 49 -8.93 -2.09 -1.52
N ARG A 50 -8.36 -2.51 -0.39
CA ARG A 50 -7.35 -1.75 0.36
C ARG A 50 -6.38 -2.66 1.09
N VAL A 51 -5.12 -2.23 1.15
CA VAL A 51 -4.10 -2.79 2.04
C VAL A 51 -3.42 -1.66 2.81
N THR A 52 -3.08 -1.91 4.07
CA THR A 52 -2.38 -0.95 4.94
C THR A 52 -1.09 -1.58 5.47
N LEU A 53 -0.03 -0.79 5.52
CA LEU A 53 1.28 -1.18 6.06
C LEU A 53 1.69 -0.16 7.11
N ALA A 54 1.85 -0.60 8.35
CA ALA A 54 2.48 0.16 9.41
C ALA A 54 3.95 -0.24 9.52
N LEU A 55 4.84 0.73 9.43
CA LEU A 55 6.27 0.58 9.67
C LEU A 55 6.58 1.30 10.99
N GLY A 56 7.14 0.58 11.95
CA GLY A 56 7.60 1.16 13.21
C GLY A 56 8.85 2.00 13.04
N ALA A 57 9.16 2.79 14.07
CA ALA A 57 10.47 3.40 14.25
C ALA A 57 11.54 2.30 14.32
N ALA A 58 12.68 2.52 13.64
CA ALA A 58 13.85 1.65 13.69
C ALA A 58 14.83 2.11 14.76
#